data_AF-B8KXF9-F1
#
_entry.id   AF-B8KXF9-F1
#
_cell.length_a   1.000
_cell.length_b   1.000
_cell.length_c   1.000
_cell.angle_alpha   90.00
_cell.angle_beta   90.00
_cell.angle_gamma   90.00
#
_symmetry.space_group_name_H-M   'P 1'
#
loop_
_entity.id
_entity.type
_entity.pdbx_description
1 polymer ?
#
loop_
_entity_poly.entity_id
_entity_poly.type
_entity_poly.pdbx_seq_one_letter_code
_entity_poly.pdbx_strand_id
1 'polypeptide(L)'
;MGSAGRAVMAVLILASIYLMAVGYQPAMGTFFWGRNPMLVGINNLLVLLAVYLMVASTVKPAIVAKIRHPQLTAVKAWAVGHLLVNGDAASFILFGGLLAWAVASVIIINKQDGKPELVSTSGAGKEVMTVVITLVVFGGIAWVHNYLGYPVFG
;
A
#
# COMPACT_ATOMS: atom_id res chain seq x y z
N MET A 1 -7.89 7.80 21.14
CA MET A 1 -7.39 9.14 20.75
C MET A 1 -8.56 9.92 20.13
N GLY A 2 -8.91 11.10 20.64
CA GLY A 2 -10.00 11.94 20.09
C GLY A 2 -9.67 12.53 18.70
N SER A 3 -10.45 13.52 18.26
CA SER A 3 -10.25 14.22 16.97
C SER A 3 -8.82 14.76 16.79
N ALA A 4 -8.23 15.32 17.84
CA ALA A 4 -6.86 15.85 17.84
C ALA A 4 -5.82 14.76 17.51
N GLY A 5 -5.98 13.55 18.06
CA GLY A 5 -5.04 12.46 17.77
C GLY A 5 -5.13 11.95 16.33
N ARG A 6 -6.32 11.98 15.72
CA ARG A 6 -6.46 11.65 14.29
C ARG A 6 -5.75 12.67 13.40
N ALA A 7 -5.84 13.95 13.72
CA ALA A 7 -5.14 15.01 12.98
C ALA A 7 -3.62 14.86 13.10
N VAL A 8 -3.10 14.62 14.31
CA VAL A 8 -1.67 14.35 14.54
C VAL A 8 -1.21 13.14 13.72
N MET A 9 -1.95 12.03 13.76
CA MET A 9 -1.60 10.83 12.98
C MET A 9 -1.62 11.09 11.47
N ALA A 10 -2.59 11.88 10.97
CA ALA A 10 -2.61 12.24 9.56
C ALA A 10 -1.34 13.01 9.15
N VAL A 11 -0.94 14.00 9.95
CA VAL A 11 0.30 14.76 9.72
C VAL A 11 1.53 13.85 9.75
N LEU A 12 1.62 12.96 10.74
CA LEU A 12 2.74 12.03 10.88
C LEU A 12 2.82 11.04 9.70
N ILE A 13 1.69 10.58 9.17
CA ILE A 13 1.65 9.70 8.00
C ILE A 13 2.14 10.46 6.76
N LEU A 14 1.67 11.69 6.54
CA LEU A 14 2.12 12.51 5.41
C LEU A 14 3.61 12.84 5.51
N ALA A 15 4.08 13.20 6.71
CA ALA A 15 5.49 13.43 6.98
C ALA A 15 6.32 12.15 6.73
N SER A 16 5.83 10.98 7.16
CA SER A 16 6.48 9.70 6.88
C SER A 16 6.60 9.45 5.38
N ILE A 17 5.53 9.67 4.60
CA ILE A 17 5.56 9.49 3.14
C ILE A 17 6.55 10.44 2.48
N TYR A 18 6.56 11.71 2.90
CA TYR A 18 7.54 12.68 2.41
C TYR A 18 8.98 12.24 2.72
N LEU A 19 9.26 11.84 3.97
CA LEU A 19 10.58 11.37 4.39
C LEU A 19 11.03 10.12 3.62
N MET A 20 10.10 9.19 3.37
CA MET A 20 10.37 8.01 2.53
C MET A 20 10.79 8.42 1.12
N ALA A 21 10.09 9.37 0.49
CA ALA A 21 10.41 9.83 -0.86
C ALA A 21 11.77 10.54 -0.92
N VAL A 22 12.03 11.52 -0.05
CA VAL A 22 13.28 12.30 -0.08
C VAL A 22 14.49 11.49 0.40
N GLY A 23 14.29 10.51 1.28
CA GLY A 23 15.36 9.61 1.74
C GLY A 23 15.72 8.53 0.71
N TYR A 24 14.72 8.04 -0.03
CA TYR A 24 14.93 7.02 -1.07
C TYR A 24 15.71 7.57 -2.27
N GLN A 25 15.45 8.81 -2.67
CA GLN A 25 16.05 9.40 -3.88
C GLN A 25 17.58 9.44 -3.95
N PRO A 26 18.28 9.97 -2.93
CA PRO A 26 19.74 10.02 -2.95
C PRO A 26 20.38 8.71 -2.48
N ALA A 27 19.59 7.69 -2.10
CA ALA A 27 20.12 6.47 -1.51
C ALA A 27 20.91 5.68 -2.56
N MET A 28 22.20 5.48 -2.29
CA MET A 28 23.07 4.64 -3.09
C MET A 28 23.21 3.27 -2.44
N GLY A 29 23.39 2.23 -3.24
CA GLY A 29 23.57 0.88 -2.71
C GLY A 29 23.78 -0.15 -3.80
N THR A 30 23.91 -1.40 -3.38
CA THR A 30 24.05 -2.53 -4.30
C THR A 30 22.78 -2.71 -5.12
N PHE A 31 22.97 -2.93 -6.42
CA PHE A 31 21.92 -3.21 -7.38
C PHE A 31 21.97 -4.69 -7.79
N PHE A 32 20.80 -5.32 -7.85
CA PHE A 32 20.64 -6.75 -8.14
C PHE A 32 19.84 -6.96 -9.44
N TRP A 33 18.72 -6.26 -9.59
CA TRP A 33 17.93 -6.26 -10.83
C TRP A 33 17.15 -4.96 -10.99
N GLY A 34 16.68 -4.71 -12.20
CA GLY A 34 15.99 -3.47 -12.54
C GLY A 34 14.65 -3.67 -13.20
N ARG A 35 14.08 -2.53 -13.59
CA ARG A 35 12.80 -2.43 -14.27
C ARG A 35 12.79 -3.22 -15.59
N ASN A 36 11.70 -3.95 -15.81
CA ASN A 36 11.36 -4.67 -17.04
C ASN A 36 9.83 -4.56 -17.24
N PRO A 37 9.32 -4.43 -18.48
CA PRO A 37 7.88 -4.34 -18.78
C PRO A 37 6.99 -5.37 -18.07
N MET A 38 7.44 -6.62 -17.96
CA MET A 38 6.71 -7.69 -17.25
C MET A 38 6.58 -7.39 -15.76
N LEU A 39 7.68 -6.98 -15.10
CA LEU A 39 7.68 -6.66 -13.67
C LEU A 39 6.89 -5.38 -13.39
N VAL A 40 6.91 -4.41 -14.32
CA VAL A 40 6.05 -3.21 -14.26
C VAL A 40 4.58 -3.61 -14.28
N GLY A 41 4.18 -4.50 -15.19
CA GLY A 41 2.80 -5.01 -15.26
C GLY A 41 2.37 -5.72 -13.98
N ILE A 42 3.19 -6.62 -13.47
CA ILE A 42 2.92 -7.34 -12.20
C ILE A 42 2.84 -6.36 -11.03
N ASN A 43 3.78 -5.42 -10.93
CA ASN A 43 3.77 -4.38 -9.91
C ASN A 43 2.47 -3.56 -9.97
N ASN A 44 2.05 -3.12 -11.16
CA ASN A 44 0.84 -2.31 -11.30
C ASN A 44 -0.42 -3.06 -10.87
N LEU A 45 -0.52 -4.37 -11.16
CA LEU A 45 -1.62 -5.19 -10.67
C LEU A 45 -1.61 -5.31 -9.14
N LEU A 46 -0.43 -5.50 -8.53
CA LEU A 46 -0.29 -5.56 -7.07
C LEU A 46 -0.57 -4.22 -6.40
N VAL A 47 -0.16 -3.10 -7.00
CA VAL A 47 -0.44 -1.75 -6.50
C VAL A 47 -1.93 -1.41 -6.66
N LEU A 48 -2.56 -1.78 -7.78
CA LEU A 48 -4.01 -1.64 -7.95
C LEU A 48 -4.78 -2.44 -6.89
N LEU A 49 -4.37 -3.69 -6.64
CA LEU A 49 -4.91 -4.51 -5.55
C LEU A 49 -4.68 -3.84 -4.19
N ALA A 50 -3.49 -3.29 -3.95
CA ALA A 50 -3.19 -2.59 -2.70
C ALA A 50 -4.10 -1.38 -2.49
N VAL A 51 -4.27 -0.53 -3.50
CA VAL A 51 -5.19 0.62 -3.42
C VAL A 51 -6.62 0.13 -3.18
N TYR A 52 -7.07 -0.90 -3.89
CA TYR A 52 -8.40 -1.48 -3.69
C TYR A 52 -8.62 -1.94 -2.25
N LEU A 53 -7.67 -2.69 -1.69
CA LEU A 53 -7.74 -3.19 -0.32
C LEU A 53 -7.65 -2.07 0.73
N MET A 54 -6.87 -1.01 0.45
CA MET A 54 -6.81 0.18 1.30
C MET A 54 -8.16 0.89 1.34
N VAL A 55 -8.78 1.13 0.19
CA VAL A 55 -10.13 1.73 0.10
C VAL A 55 -11.16 0.82 0.76
N ALA A 56 -11.11 -0.48 0.48
CA ALA A 56 -12.02 -1.47 1.06
C ALA A 56 -11.94 -1.53 2.59
N SER A 57 -10.76 -1.29 3.16
CA SER A 57 -10.59 -1.23 4.62
C SER A 57 -11.46 -0.16 5.29
N THR A 58 -11.80 0.89 4.56
CA THR A 58 -12.65 2.01 5.01
C THR A 58 -14.10 1.85 4.56
N VAL A 59 -14.33 1.54 3.28
CA VAL A 59 -15.68 1.45 2.68
C VAL A 59 -16.44 0.19 3.13
N LYS A 60 -15.72 -0.89 3.47
CA LYS A 60 -16.24 -2.21 3.85
C LYS A 60 -17.12 -2.90 2.78
N PRO A 61 -16.67 -3.02 1.51
CA PRO A 61 -17.31 -3.84 0.48
C PRO A 61 -17.10 -5.34 0.76
N ALA A 62 -17.64 -6.23 -0.07
CA ALA A 62 -17.72 -7.67 0.19
C ALA A 62 -16.36 -8.34 0.44
N ILE A 63 -15.27 -7.81 -0.12
CA ILE A 63 -13.92 -8.37 0.06
C ILE A 63 -13.47 -8.43 1.53
N VAL A 64 -13.96 -7.51 2.38
CA VAL A 64 -13.58 -7.50 3.82
C VAL A 64 -14.22 -8.64 4.60
N ALA A 65 -15.22 -9.33 4.04
CA ALA A 65 -15.72 -10.59 4.59
C ALA A 65 -14.78 -11.78 4.33
N LYS A 66 -13.71 -11.59 3.54
CA LYS A 66 -12.70 -12.63 3.24
C LYS A 66 -11.33 -12.28 3.79
N ILE A 67 -11.01 -10.99 3.92
CA ILE A 67 -9.70 -10.50 4.36
C ILE A 67 -9.83 -9.81 5.70
N ARG A 68 -9.15 -10.34 6.73
CA ARG A 68 -9.22 -9.82 8.11
C ARG A 68 -8.52 -8.48 8.30
N HIS A 69 -7.39 -8.29 7.62
CA HIS A 69 -6.54 -7.12 7.76
C HIS A 69 -6.37 -6.40 6.42
N PRO A 70 -7.46 -5.90 5.79
CA PRO A 70 -7.41 -5.38 4.42
C PRO A 70 -6.36 -4.28 4.25
N GLN A 71 -6.21 -3.39 5.24
CA GLN A 71 -5.18 -2.34 5.23
C GLN A 71 -3.75 -2.90 5.30
N LEU A 72 -3.46 -3.86 6.18
CA LEU A 72 -2.11 -4.44 6.25
C LEU A 72 -1.82 -5.35 5.05
N THR A 73 -2.84 -6.01 4.49
CA THR A 73 -2.72 -6.76 3.24
C THR A 73 -2.42 -5.83 2.07
N ALA A 74 -3.02 -4.63 2.03
CA ALA A 74 -2.67 -3.60 1.06
C ALA A 74 -1.20 -3.21 1.13
N VAL A 75 -0.68 -2.92 2.32
CA VAL A 75 0.75 -2.58 2.53
C VAL A 75 1.65 -3.71 2.06
N LYS A 76 1.31 -4.97 2.34
CA LYS A 76 2.08 -6.14 1.87
C LYS A 76 2.09 -6.24 0.35
N ALA A 77 0.94 -6.12 -0.31
CA ALA A 77 0.85 -6.18 -1.76
C ALA A 77 1.66 -5.05 -2.42
N TRP A 78 1.55 -3.83 -1.88
CA TRP A 78 2.31 -2.67 -2.33
C TRP A 78 3.83 -2.88 -2.17
N ALA A 79 4.27 -3.33 -1.00
CA ALA A 79 5.69 -3.57 -0.74
C ALA A 79 6.28 -4.68 -1.62
N VAL A 80 5.54 -5.79 -1.82
CA VAL A 80 5.96 -6.86 -2.72
C VAL A 80 6.07 -6.36 -4.17
N GLY A 81 5.09 -5.59 -4.65
CA GLY A 81 5.16 -4.99 -5.99
C GLY A 81 6.42 -4.14 -6.19
N HIS A 82 6.71 -3.27 -5.22
CA HIS A 82 7.87 -2.39 -5.30
C HIS A 82 9.20 -3.13 -5.21
N LEU A 83 9.29 -4.17 -4.38
CA LEU A 83 10.48 -5.03 -4.32
C LEU A 83 10.69 -5.76 -5.65
N LEU A 84 9.61 -6.25 -6.29
CA LEU A 84 9.73 -6.96 -7.56
C LEU A 84 10.28 -6.08 -8.67
N VAL A 85 9.86 -4.82 -8.77
CA VAL A 85 10.31 -3.93 -9.86
C VAL A 85 11.60 -3.16 -9.54
N ASN A 86 11.95 -3.01 -8.25
CA ASN A 86 13.16 -2.29 -7.79
C ASN A 86 14.07 -3.22 -6.97
N GLY A 87 15.06 -3.82 -7.64
CA GLY A 87 16.02 -4.73 -7.04
C GLY A 87 17.27 -4.04 -6.54
N ASP A 88 17.16 -3.11 -5.60
CA ASP A 88 18.31 -2.41 -5.00
C ASP A 88 18.23 -2.38 -3.47
N ALA A 89 19.36 -2.05 -2.83
CA ALA A 89 19.47 -2.02 -1.38
C ALA A 89 18.51 -1.02 -0.72
N ALA A 90 18.28 0.15 -1.33
CA ALA A 90 17.36 1.16 -0.80
C ALA A 90 15.93 0.63 -0.76
N SER A 91 15.51 -0.07 -1.81
CA SER A 91 14.21 -0.73 -1.93
C SER A 91 14.04 -1.85 -0.91
N PHE A 92 15.08 -2.66 -0.70
CA PHE A 92 15.04 -3.73 0.30
C PHE A 92 14.88 -3.19 1.71
N ILE A 93 15.58 -2.10 2.05
CA ILE A 93 15.46 -1.47 3.35
C ILE A 93 14.05 -0.87 3.52
N LEU A 94 13.60 -0.07 2.55
CA LEU A 94 12.33 0.65 2.66
C LEU A 94 11.12 -0.29 2.57
N PHE A 95 10.96 -0.98 1.44
CA PHE A 95 9.80 -1.83 1.20
C PHE A 95 9.89 -3.16 1.95
N GLY A 96 11.09 -3.73 2.07
CA GLY A 96 11.31 -4.94 2.88
C GLY A 96 11.07 -4.69 4.37
N GLY A 97 11.50 -3.53 4.89
CA GLY A 97 11.19 -3.11 6.26
C GLY A 97 9.68 -2.94 6.50
N LEU A 98 8.97 -2.27 5.58
CA LEU A 98 7.51 -2.13 5.66
C LEU A 98 6.77 -3.46 5.53
N LEU A 99 7.26 -4.38 4.68
CA LEU A 99 6.71 -5.73 4.55
C LEU A 99 6.88 -6.51 5.85
N ALA A 100 8.08 -6.52 6.43
CA ALA A 100 8.37 -7.16 7.70
C ALA A 100 7.50 -6.59 8.82
N TRP A 101 7.38 -5.26 8.90
CA TRP A 101 6.51 -4.58 9.85
C TRP A 101 5.03 -4.95 9.68
N ALA A 102 4.52 -4.99 8.44
CA ALA A 102 3.13 -5.34 8.17
C ALA A 102 2.83 -6.81 8.52
N VAL A 103 3.79 -7.71 8.34
CA VAL A 103 3.68 -9.12 8.78
C VAL A 103 3.67 -9.21 10.30
N ALA A 104 4.65 -8.58 10.96
CA ALA A 104 4.75 -8.56 12.42
C ALA A 104 3.49 -7.95 13.07
N SER A 105 2.96 -6.86 12.51
CA SER A 105 1.75 -6.20 12.99
C SER A 105 0.55 -7.13 12.96
N VAL A 106 0.33 -7.88 11.87
CA VAL A 106 -0.76 -8.87 11.81
C VAL A 106 -0.62 -9.94 12.90
N ILE A 107 0.61 -10.44 13.12
CA ILE A 107 0.87 -11.47 14.14
C ILE A 107 0.59 -10.92 15.54
N ILE A 108 1.11 -9.74 15.84
CA ILE A 108 0.98 -9.08 17.14
C ILE A 108 -0.49 -8.76 17.44
N ILE A 109 -1.20 -8.12 16.50
CA ILE A 109 -2.63 -7.78 16.66
C ILE A 109 -3.44 -9.06 16.89
N ASN A 110 -3.23 -10.11 16.09
CA ASN A 110 -3.97 -11.36 16.25
C ASN A 110 -3.69 -12.03 17.61
N LYS A 111 -2.50 -11.85 18.19
CA LYS A 111 -2.12 -12.41 19.49
C LYS A 111 -2.68 -11.59 20.66
N GLN A 112 -2.74 -10.28 20.53
CA GLN A 112 -3.18 -9.36 21.60
C GLN A 112 -4.70 -9.19 21.62
N ASP A 113 -5.29 -8.89 20.46
CA ASP A 113 -6.69 -8.48 20.32
C ASP A 113 -7.57 -9.58 19.73
N GLY A 114 -6.97 -10.71 19.34
CA GLY A 114 -7.63 -11.78 18.59
C GLY A 114 -7.76 -11.47 17.10
N LYS A 115 -8.33 -12.42 16.35
CA LYS A 115 -8.53 -12.26 14.91
C LYS A 115 -9.75 -11.36 14.66
N PRO A 116 -9.62 -10.24 13.91
CA PRO A 116 -10.77 -9.40 13.59
C PRO A 116 -11.88 -10.21 12.92
N GLU A 117 -13.12 -9.93 13.29
CA GLU A 117 -14.28 -10.55 12.66
C GLU A 117 -14.39 -10.15 11.18
N LEU A 118 -14.87 -11.09 10.37
CA LEU A 118 -15.07 -10.91 8.95
C LEU A 118 -16.48 -10.37 8.69
N VAL A 119 -16.72 -9.11 9.05
CA VAL A 119 -18.02 -8.45 8.88
C VAL A 119 -17.98 -7.48 7.70
N SER A 120 -18.90 -7.67 6.76
CA SER A 120 -19.12 -6.77 5.64
C SER A 120 -20.49 -6.12 5.76
N THR A 121 -20.57 -4.85 5.36
CA THR A 121 -21.84 -4.11 5.24
C THR A 121 -22.09 -3.77 3.76
N SER A 122 -21.68 -4.68 2.87
CA SER A 122 -21.66 -4.44 1.43
C SER A 122 -23.06 -4.35 0.81
N GLY A 123 -23.14 -3.55 -0.24
CA GLY A 123 -24.24 -3.43 -1.17
C GLY A 123 -23.70 -2.85 -2.48
N ALA A 124 -24.49 -2.88 -3.56
CA ALA A 124 -24.04 -2.48 -4.90
C ALA A 124 -23.36 -1.09 -4.92
N GLY A 125 -23.89 -0.11 -4.17
CA GLY A 125 -23.30 1.22 -4.06
C GLY A 125 -21.90 1.23 -3.46
N LYS A 126 -21.61 0.38 -2.46
CA LYS A 126 -20.27 0.30 -1.85
C LYS A 126 -19.26 -0.41 -2.74
N GLU A 127 -19.69 -1.40 -3.51
CA GLU A 127 -18.84 -2.05 -4.51
C GLU A 127 -18.42 -1.04 -5.58
N VAL A 128 -19.40 -0.33 -6.16
CA VAL A 128 -19.14 0.72 -7.17
C VAL A 128 -18.26 1.82 -6.59
N MET A 129 -18.58 2.32 -5.40
CA MET A 129 -17.79 3.36 -4.74
C MET A 129 -16.34 2.91 -4.49
N THR A 130 -16.14 1.66 -4.05
CA THR A 130 -14.78 1.13 -3.84
C THR A 130 -14.00 1.10 -5.14
N VAL A 131 -14.60 0.59 -6.23
CA VAL A 131 -13.95 0.54 -7.54
C VAL A 131 -13.62 1.94 -8.06
N VAL A 132 -14.58 2.87 -8.02
CA VAL A 132 -14.39 4.25 -8.51
C VAL A 132 -13.29 4.96 -7.73
N ILE A 133 -13.33 4.94 -6.39
CA ILE A 133 -12.29 5.56 -5.56
C ILE A 133 -10.94 4.90 -5.83
N THR A 134 -10.89 3.58 -5.99
CA THR A 134 -9.66 2.85 -6.30
C THR A 134 -9.04 3.36 -7.60
N LEU A 135 -9.83 3.46 -8.68
CA LEU A 135 -9.33 3.91 -9.98
C LEU A 135 -8.85 5.37 -9.94
N VAL A 136 -9.58 6.25 -9.25
CA VAL A 136 -9.20 7.66 -9.08
C VAL A 136 -7.89 7.77 -8.29
N VAL A 137 -7.77 7.08 -7.15
CA VAL A 137 -6.56 7.11 -6.31
C VAL A 137 -5.37 6.49 -7.05
N PHE A 138 -5.56 5.34 -7.70
CA PHE A 138 -4.51 4.69 -8.48
C PHE A 138 -4.03 5.58 -9.63
N GLY A 139 -4.95 6.21 -10.37
CA GLY A 139 -4.63 7.17 -11.42
C GLY A 139 -3.85 8.39 -10.89
N GLY A 140 -4.26 8.93 -9.74
CA GLY A 140 -3.53 10.02 -9.07
C GLY A 140 -2.12 9.62 -8.66
N ILE A 141 -1.95 8.44 -8.06
CA ILE A 141 -0.62 7.90 -7.69
C ILE A 141 0.24 7.73 -8.94
N ALA A 142 -0.29 7.14 -10.00
CA ALA A 142 0.41 6.95 -11.27
C ALA A 142 0.84 8.30 -11.87
N TRP A 143 -0.04 9.30 -11.85
CA TRP A 143 0.28 10.65 -12.32
C TRP A 143 1.41 11.29 -11.52
N VAL A 144 1.36 11.25 -10.18
CA VAL A 144 2.42 11.78 -9.32
C VAL A 144 3.77 11.09 -9.59
N HIS A 145 3.78 9.77 -9.75
CA HIS A 145 5.02 9.04 -10.04
C HIS A 145 5.64 9.47 -11.37
N ASN A 146 4.83 9.52 -12.44
CA ASN A 146 5.32 9.98 -13.74
C ASN A 146 5.81 11.44 -13.69
N TYR A 147 5.07 12.32 -13.00
CA TYR A 147 5.45 13.73 -12.84
C TYR A 147 6.78 13.90 -12.11
N LEU A 148 7.06 13.06 -11.10
CA LEU A 148 8.32 13.05 -10.37
C LEU A 148 9.45 12.29 -11.07
N GLY A 149 9.23 11.78 -12.29
CA GLY A 149 10.24 11.08 -13.08
C GLY A 149 10.37 9.58 -12.81
N TYR A 150 9.38 8.94 -12.18
CA TYR A 150 9.29 7.49 -11.99
C TYR A 150 8.18 6.92 -12.90
N PRO A 151 8.48 6.50 -14.14
CA PRO A 151 7.43 6.08 -15.05
C PRO A 151 6.84 4.74 -14.59
N VAL A 152 5.52 4.68 -14.42
CA VAL A 152 4.82 3.46 -13.95
C VAL A 152 4.22 2.62 -15.08
N PHE A 153 4.27 3.11 -16.32
CA PHE A 153 3.86 2.36 -17.52
C PHE A 153 5.01 2.34 -18.54
N GLY A 154 5.03 1.32 -19.39
CA GLY A 154 6.14 1.05 -20.34
C GLY A 154 7.04 -0.08 -19.85
#